data_AF-A0A535FRJ4-F1
#
_entry.id   AF-A0A535FRJ4-F1
#
_cell.length_a   1.000
_cell.length_b   1.000
_cell.length_c   1.000
_cell.angle_alpha   90.00
_cell.angle_beta   90.00
_cell.angle_gamma   90.00
#
_symmetry.space_group_name_H-M   'P 1'
#
loop_
_entity.id
_entity.type
_entity.pdbx_description
1 polymer ?
#
loop_
_entity_poly.entity_id
_entity_poly.type
_entity_poly.pdbx_seq_one_letter_code
_entity_poly.pdbx_strand_id
1 'polypeptide(L)'
;MSASPSTLAMPSRPRRNWKRLTATILICLFVLWAGLVTFLWRAMHRPPEAFAHVMSHMPWEVFLVVPFETLWTRARAGTVHLGDAAPDFSLTKLDKTGIIQLSDLNKTQPVVMIFGSYT
;
A
#
# COMPACT_ATOMS: atom_id res chain seq x y z
N MET A 1 -73.51 33.42 20.95
CA MET A 1 -72.16 33.71 20.39
C MET A 1 -71.28 32.51 20.68
N SER A 2 -71.11 31.65 19.67
CA SER A 2 -70.43 30.36 19.79
C SER A 2 -68.91 30.54 19.74
N ALA A 3 -68.18 29.99 20.70
CA ALA A 3 -66.72 30.02 20.73
C ALA A 3 -66.14 28.96 19.77
N SER A 4 -65.32 29.40 18.81
CA SER A 4 -64.56 28.51 17.92
C SER A 4 -63.40 27.83 18.67
N PRO A 5 -63.12 26.54 18.45
CA PRO A 5 -61.97 25.89 19.06
C PRO A 5 -60.69 26.30 18.34
N SER A 6 -59.69 26.74 19.10
CA SER A 6 -58.35 27.03 18.59
C SER A 6 -57.62 25.73 18.28
N THR A 7 -57.42 25.45 16.99
CA THR A 7 -56.62 24.31 16.51
C THR A 7 -55.13 24.58 16.79
N LEU A 8 -54.55 23.89 17.76
CA LEU A 8 -53.11 23.88 18.02
C LEU A 8 -52.39 23.12 16.90
N ALA A 9 -51.67 23.85 16.03
CA ALA A 9 -50.78 23.26 15.03
C ALA A 9 -49.53 22.70 15.72
N MET A 10 -49.36 21.38 15.69
CA MET A 10 -48.16 20.70 16.18
C MET A 10 -46.98 20.93 15.22
N PRO A 11 -45.77 21.28 15.71
CA PRO A 11 -44.59 21.41 14.86
C PRO A 11 -44.17 20.03 14.34
N SER A 12 -44.05 19.92 13.01
CA SER A 12 -43.56 18.71 12.35
C SER A 12 -42.09 18.47 12.71
N ARG A 13 -41.79 17.31 13.30
CA ARG A 13 -40.41 16.90 13.60
C ARG A 13 -39.63 16.82 12.28
N PRO A 14 -38.46 17.47 12.16
CA PRO A 14 -37.66 17.35 10.95
C PRO A 14 -37.26 15.87 10.80
N ARG A 15 -37.72 15.24 9.71
CA ARG A 15 -37.26 13.91 9.30
C ARG A 15 -35.77 14.01 9.02
N ARG A 16 -34.95 13.67 10.03
CA ARG A 16 -33.50 13.58 9.91
C ARG A 16 -33.20 12.72 8.69
N ASN A 17 -32.50 13.28 7.70
CA ASN A 17 -32.19 12.59 6.45
C ASN A 17 -31.08 11.55 6.71
N TRP A 18 -31.40 10.47 7.43
CA TRP A 18 -30.46 9.41 7.82
C TRP A 18 -29.67 8.88 6.62
N LYS A 19 -30.31 8.79 5.45
CA LYS A 19 -29.66 8.41 4.18
C LYS A 19 -28.51 9.33 3.78
N ARG A 20 -28.66 10.65 3.98
CA ARG A 20 -27.62 11.63 3.69
C ARG A 20 -26.48 11.50 4.70
N LEU A 21 -26.81 11.35 5.98
CA LEU A 21 -25.81 11.15 7.03
C LEU A 21 -24.98 9.88 6.81
N THR A 22 -25.62 8.75 6.52
CA THR A 22 -24.91 7.49 6.24
C THR A 22 -24.04 7.61 4.99
N ALA A 23 -24.55 8.24 3.93
CA ALA A 23 -23.77 8.48 2.72
C ALA A 23 -22.54 9.36 3.01
N THR A 24 -22.70 10.44 3.77
CA THR A 24 -21.58 11.30 4.17
C THR A 24 -20.54 10.54 4.98
N ILE A 25 -20.96 9.72 5.96
CA ILE A 25 -20.04 8.91 6.76
C ILE A 25 -19.27 7.92 5.89
N LEU A 26 -19.95 7.21 4.99
CA LEU A 26 -19.30 6.26 4.08
C LEU A 26 -18.30 6.95 3.15
N ILE A 27 -18.65 8.13 2.61
CA ILE A 27 -17.74 8.92 1.78
C ILE A 27 -16.52 9.36 2.60
N CYS A 28 -16.72 9.88 3.81
CA CYS A 28 -15.61 10.26 4.69
C CYS A 28 -14.69 9.07 4.98
N LEU A 29 -15.24 7.91 5.30
CA LEU A 29 -14.46 6.69 5.52
C LEU A 29 -13.68 6.28 4.27
N PHE A 30 -14.31 6.31 3.11
CA PHE A 30 -13.65 5.98 1.84
C PHE A 30 -12.49 6.95 1.52
N VAL A 31 -12.68 8.25 1.72
CA VAL A 31 -11.64 9.26 1.51
C VAL A 31 -10.47 9.07 2.47
N LEU A 32 -10.75 8.80 3.76
CA LEU A 32 -9.71 8.50 4.74
C LEU A 32 -8.93 7.23 4.37
N TRP A 33 -9.63 6.18 3.97
CA TRP A 33 -9.02 4.93 3.51
C TRP A 33 -8.15 5.14 2.27
N ALA A 34 -8.65 5.84 1.25
CA ALA A 34 -7.88 6.16 0.05
C ALA A 34 -6.64 7.02 0.37
N GLY A 35 -6.76 7.95 1.31
CA GLY A 35 -5.66 8.74 1.84
C GLY A 35 -4.57 7.87 2.49
N LEU A 36 -4.98 6.92 3.34
CA LEU A 36 -4.08 5.95 3.97
C LEU A 36 -3.35 5.10 2.92
N VAL A 37 -4.08 4.55 1.94
CA VAL A 37 -3.49 3.76 0.85
C VAL A 37 -2.49 4.58 0.03
N THR A 38 -2.82 5.84 -0.27
CA THR A 38 -1.92 6.75 -1.01
C THR A 38 -0.68 7.11 -0.20
N PHE A 39 -0.83 7.32 1.10
CA PHE A 39 0.30 7.55 2.01
C PHE A 39 1.24 6.34 2.04
N LEU A 40 0.68 5.14 2.18
CA LEU A 40 1.41 3.88 2.16
C LEU A 40 2.14 3.64 0.84
N TRP A 41 1.46 3.88 -0.28
CA TRP A 41 2.06 3.81 -1.60
C TRP A 41 3.30 4.69 -1.72
N ARG A 42 3.23 5.93 -1.23
CA ARG A 42 4.39 6.85 -1.19
C ARG A 42 5.48 6.36 -0.27
N ALA A 43 5.15 5.80 0.89
CA ALA A 43 6.13 5.24 1.82
C ALA A 43 6.88 4.05 1.20
N MET A 44 6.20 3.20 0.43
CA MET A 44 6.81 2.04 -0.24
C MET A 44 7.82 2.40 -1.34
N HIS A 45 7.76 3.61 -1.91
CA HIS A 45 8.76 4.05 -2.91
C HIS A 45 10.01 4.66 -2.27
N ARG A 46 10.04 4.83 -0.94
CA ARG A 46 11.22 5.36 -0.22
C ARG A 46 12.29 4.28 -0.04
N PRO A 47 13.53 4.62 0.35
CA PRO A 47 14.54 3.62 0.69
C PRO A 47 14.07 2.69 1.84
N PRO A 48 14.62 1.45 1.93
CA PRO A 48 14.18 0.42 2.89
C PRO A 48 14.15 0.90 4.34
N GLU A 49 15.12 1.71 4.75
CA GLU A 49 15.26 2.21 6.12
C GLU A 49 14.11 3.18 6.47
N ALA A 50 13.77 4.07 5.54
CA ALA A 50 12.66 5.00 5.71
C ALA A 50 11.30 4.29 5.68
N PHE A 51 11.17 3.25 4.85
CA PHE A 51 9.98 2.40 4.83
C PHE A 51 9.83 1.64 6.16
N ALA A 52 10.91 1.01 6.64
CA ALA A 52 10.91 0.26 7.90
C ALA A 52 10.53 1.16 9.09
N HIS A 53 11.01 2.40 9.12
CA HIS A 53 10.64 3.38 10.15
C HIS A 53 9.14 3.72 10.13
N VAL A 54 8.51 3.80 8.95
CA VAL A 54 7.05 4.02 8.86
C VAL A 54 6.30 2.78 9.34
N MET A 55 6.73 1.60 8.90
CA MET A 55 6.08 0.34 9.25
C MET A 55 6.22 -0.03 10.73
N SER A 56 7.29 0.38 11.41
CA SER A 56 7.49 0.10 12.84
C SER A 56 6.44 0.72 13.75
N HIS A 57 5.72 1.74 13.25
CA HIS A 57 4.64 2.41 13.97
C HIS A 57 3.26 1.95 13.53
N MET A 58 3.16 1.02 12.57
CA MET A 58 1.88 0.57 12.07
C MET A 58 1.29 -0.53 12.93
N PRO A 59 0.04 -0.36 13.37
CA PRO A 59 -0.65 -1.40 14.08
C PRO A 59 -1.10 -2.48 13.07
N TRP A 60 -1.16 -3.72 13.52
CA TRP A 60 -1.31 -4.90 12.65
C TRP A 60 -2.65 -4.90 11.88
N GLU A 61 -3.68 -4.21 12.38
CA GLU A 61 -5.01 -4.10 11.79
C GLU A 61 -4.97 -3.45 10.40
N VAL A 62 -3.98 -2.58 10.14
CA VAL A 62 -3.79 -1.95 8.83
C VAL A 62 -3.60 -3.01 7.73
N PHE A 63 -2.99 -4.16 8.07
CA PHE A 63 -2.81 -5.28 7.14
C PHE A 63 -4.12 -5.95 6.72
N LEU A 64 -5.20 -5.80 7.49
CA LEU A 64 -6.52 -6.34 7.11
C LEU A 64 -7.26 -5.45 6.10
N VAL A 65 -7.01 -4.14 6.13
CA VAL A 65 -7.78 -3.15 5.36
C VAL A 65 -7.03 -2.64 4.14
N VAL A 66 -5.71 -2.84 4.07
CA VAL A 66 -4.87 -2.35 2.98
C VAL A 66 -4.37 -3.53 2.13
N PRO A 67 -4.42 -3.43 0.79
CA PRO A 67 -3.89 -4.47 -0.11
C PRO A 67 -2.36 -4.43 -0.18
N PHE A 68 -1.68 -4.80 0.92
CA PHE A 68 -0.23 -4.68 1.05
C PHE A 68 0.56 -5.42 -0.03
N GLU A 69 0.18 -6.67 -0.35
CA GLU A 69 0.84 -7.46 -1.38
C GLU A 69 0.83 -6.74 -2.72
N THR A 70 -0.33 -6.22 -3.14
CA THR A 70 -0.48 -5.47 -4.40
C THR A 70 0.34 -4.18 -4.40
N LEU A 71 0.35 -3.44 -3.29
CA LEU A 71 1.12 -2.20 -3.19
C LEU A 71 2.62 -2.51 -3.26
N TRP A 72 3.09 -3.51 -2.50
CA TRP A 72 4.50 -3.87 -2.41
C TRP A 72 5.04 -4.39 -3.74
N THR A 73 4.37 -5.37 -4.34
CA THR A 73 4.76 -5.99 -5.61
C THR A 73 4.85 -4.97 -6.74
N ARG A 74 3.94 -3.99 -6.78
CA ARG A 74 3.95 -2.93 -7.79
C ARG A 74 4.99 -1.85 -7.49
N ALA A 75 5.13 -1.41 -6.24
CA ALA A 75 6.05 -0.34 -5.86
C ALA A 75 7.53 -0.78 -5.93
N ARG A 76 7.80 -2.08 -5.75
CA ARG A 76 9.15 -2.66 -5.76
C ARG A 76 9.39 -3.59 -6.94
N ALA A 77 8.53 -3.54 -7.96
CA ALA A 77 8.76 -4.28 -9.20
C ALA A 77 10.12 -3.87 -9.79
N GLY A 78 10.95 -4.87 -10.08
CA GLY A 78 12.13 -4.65 -10.90
C GLY A 78 11.75 -4.32 -12.34
N THR A 79 12.72 -3.90 -13.14
CA THR A 79 12.53 -3.56 -14.56
C THR A 79 12.93 -4.68 -15.50
N VAL A 80 13.26 -5.87 -14.98
CA VAL A 80 13.70 -7.03 -15.77
C VAL A 80 12.50 -7.90 -16.09
N HIS A 81 12.29 -8.18 -17.37
CA HIS A 81 11.21 -9.01 -17.89
C HIS A 81 11.73 -10.34 -18.42
N LEU A 82 10.81 -11.28 -18.65
CA LEU A 82 11.15 -12.57 -19.25
C LEU A 82 11.71 -12.36 -20.67
N GLY A 83 12.91 -12.90 -20.93
CA GLY A 83 13.60 -12.77 -22.21
C GLY A 83 14.56 -11.58 -22.30
N ASP A 84 14.53 -10.66 -21.33
CA ASP A 84 15.54 -9.61 -21.22
C ASP A 84 16.92 -10.23 -20.93
N ALA A 85 17.98 -9.62 -21.47
CA ALA A 85 19.33 -9.98 -21.10
C ALA A 85 19.55 -9.68 -19.60
N ALA A 86 20.09 -10.65 -18.86
CA ALA A 86 20.40 -10.46 -17.46
C ALA A 86 21.37 -9.27 -17.28
N PRO A 87 21.07 -8.31 -16.39
CA PRO A 87 21.98 -7.20 -16.11
C PRO A 87 23.33 -7.72 -15.64
N ASP A 88 24.42 -7.21 -16.23
CA ASP A 88 25.76 -7.64 -15.85
C ASP A 88 26.28 -6.85 -14.64
N PHE A 89 26.93 -7.55 -13.72
CA PHE A 89 27.54 -6.94 -12.55
C PHE A 89 28.64 -7.87 -12.02
N SER A 90 29.52 -7.28 -11.20
CA SER A 90 30.68 -7.95 -10.64
C SER A 90 30.55 -8.03 -9.12
N LEU A 91 30.66 -9.24 -8.56
CA LEU A 91 30.61 -9.48 -7.12
C LEU A 91 31.94 -10.03 -6.62
N THR A 92 32.34 -9.62 -5.42
CA THR A 92 33.46 -10.25 -4.73
C THR A 92 33.01 -11.61 -4.19
N LYS A 93 33.84 -12.64 -4.37
CA LYS A 93 33.59 -13.95 -3.77
C LYS A 93 33.57 -13.87 -2.25
N LEU A 94 32.85 -14.79 -1.61
CA LEU A 94 32.77 -14.87 -0.14
C LEU A 94 34.16 -15.03 0.51
N ASP A 95 35.04 -15.81 -0.12
CA ASP A 95 36.42 -16.04 0.33
C ASP A 95 37.38 -14.87 0.02
N LYS A 96 36.87 -13.79 -0.59
CA LYS A 96 37.63 -12.61 -1.02
C LYS A 96 38.79 -12.90 -1.97
N THR A 97 38.84 -14.09 -2.56
CA THR A 97 39.95 -14.50 -3.45
C THR A 97 39.88 -13.85 -4.83
N GLY A 98 38.75 -13.22 -5.16
CA GLY A 98 38.59 -12.51 -6.42
C GLY A 98 37.18 -12.00 -6.64
N ILE A 99 36.97 -11.51 -7.85
CA ILE A 99 35.72 -10.94 -8.33
C ILE A 99 35.17 -11.87 -9.43
N ILE A 100 33.87 -12.17 -9.38
CA ILE A 100 33.15 -12.90 -10.43
C ILE A 100 32.23 -11.92 -11.14
N GLN A 101 32.26 -11.93 -12.47
CA GLN A 101 31.31 -11.22 -13.32
C GLN A 101 30.18 -12.17 -13.75
N LEU A 102 28.93 -11.73 -13.65
CA LEU A 102 27.78 -12.60 -13.94
C LEU A 102 27.79 -13.10 -15.40
N SER A 103 28.14 -12.24 -16.35
CA SER A 103 28.17 -12.60 -17.77
C SER A 103 29.17 -13.71 -18.08
N ASP A 104 30.22 -13.90 -17.29
CA ASP A 104 31.17 -14.99 -17.48
C ASP A 104 30.59 -16.34 -17.03
N LEU A 105 29.72 -16.36 -16.03
CA LEU A 105 29.04 -17.58 -15.58
C LEU A 105 27.97 -18.03 -16.58
N ASN A 106 27.17 -17.09 -17.08
CA ASN A 106 26.03 -17.38 -17.96
C ASN A 106 26.44 -17.80 -19.39
N LYS A 107 27.70 -17.56 -19.80
CA LYS A 107 28.21 -18.03 -21.10
C LYS A 107 28.38 -19.54 -21.17
N THR A 108 28.65 -20.19 -20.04
CA THR A 108 29.05 -21.61 -20.02
C THR A 108 27.88 -22.53 -19.69
N GLN A 109 26.95 -22.07 -18.83
CA GLN A 109 25.82 -22.87 -18.37
C GLN A 109 24.69 -21.97 -17.86
N PRO A 110 23.45 -22.47 -17.78
CA PRO A 110 22.36 -21.75 -17.11
C PRO A 110 22.70 -21.44 -15.65
N VAL A 111 22.41 -20.21 -15.22
CA VAL A 111 22.70 -19.73 -13.86
C VAL A 111 21.41 -19.36 -13.15
N VAL A 112 21.29 -19.78 -11.89
CA VAL A 112 20.22 -19.31 -10.98
C VAL A 112 20.84 -18.33 -9.99
N MET A 113 20.24 -17.15 -9.89
CA MET A 113 20.66 -16.11 -8.96
C MET A 113 19.70 -16.03 -7.77
N ILE A 114 20.25 -16.13 -6.57
CA ILE A 114 19.49 -16.06 -5.31
C ILE A 114 19.99 -14.85 -4.54
N PHE A 115 19.11 -13.87 -4.31
CA PHE A 115 19.39 -12.71 -3.47
C PHE A 115 18.93 -12.99 -2.04
N GLY A 116 19.79 -12.71 -1.06
CA GLY A 116 19.46 -12.86 0.35
C GLY A 116 20.49 -12.17 1.24
N SER A 117 20.15 -12.00 2.51
CA SER A 117 21.06 -11.52 3.55
C SER A 117 21.09 -12.49 4.71
N TYR A 118 22.25 -12.61 5.37
CA TYR A 118 22.32 -13.18 6.71
C TYR A 118 21.96 -12.07 7.69
N THR A 119 20.70 -12.08 8.13
CA THR A 119 20.15 -11.21 9.19
C THR A 119 19.13 -11.98 9.97
#